data_AF-W6JYE2-F1
#
_entry.id   AF-W6JYE2-F1
#
_cell.length_a   1.000
_cell.length_b   1.000
_cell.length_c   1.000
_cell.angle_alpha   90.00
_cell.angle_beta   90.00
_cell.angle_gamma   90.00
#
_symmetry.space_group_name_H-M   'P 1'
#
loop_
_entity.id
_entity.type
_entity.pdbx_description
1 polymer ?
#
loop_
_entity_poly.entity_id
_entity_poly.type
_entity_poly.pdbx_seq_one_letter_code
_entity_poly.pdbx_strand_id
1 'polypeptide(L)'
;MSEQNEGINDDFGTYSLDDEDQLQPEDTLIDDGVEDVLDRGYSPADTDRGSRAFGVTAEEQSEHETIDQRIRQEVPDPNSAYGAPYHESVLDEEFVGGDDPDHIAAEDDWLGDEEVGDVRAGRLVAPDQGGSGDHDHEMIGSDVGIDGAGASAEEAAMHIISGDDLRYED
;
A
#
# COMPACT_ATOMS: atom_id res chain seq x y z
N MET A 1 4.95 21.17 -57.21
CA MET A 1 5.57 20.86 -55.92
C MET A 1 5.38 19.37 -55.77
N SER A 2 6.44 18.58 -55.69
CA SER A 2 6.34 17.17 -55.31
C SER A 2 6.78 17.15 -53.86
N GLU A 3 5.82 17.12 -52.93
CA GLU A 3 6.12 16.84 -51.53
C GLU A 3 6.72 15.44 -51.45
N GLN A 4 7.90 15.34 -50.83
CA GLN A 4 8.55 14.08 -50.55
C GLN A 4 7.91 13.55 -49.27
N ASN A 5 7.13 12.49 -49.38
CA ASN A 5 6.62 11.78 -48.23
C ASN A 5 7.82 11.08 -47.55
N GLU A 6 8.34 11.66 -46.47
CA GLU A 6 9.48 11.13 -45.73
C GLU A 6 9.00 9.96 -44.85
N GLY A 7 9.15 8.73 -45.35
CA GLY A 7 8.83 7.51 -44.60
C GLY A 7 10.07 6.68 -44.29
N ILE A 8 10.18 6.19 -43.05
CA ILE A 8 11.13 5.13 -42.67
C ILE A 8 10.55 3.79 -43.11
N ASN A 9 11.28 3.07 -43.94
CA ASN A 9 10.91 1.73 -44.37
C ASN A 9 11.90 0.72 -43.77
N ASP A 10 11.40 -0.17 -42.92
CA ASP A 10 12.15 -1.28 -42.33
C ASP A 10 11.50 -2.62 -42.68
N ASP A 11 12.14 -3.75 -42.29
CA ASP A 11 11.65 -5.12 -42.56
C ASP A 11 10.26 -5.41 -41.96
N PHE A 12 9.82 -4.57 -41.02
CA PHE A 12 8.53 -4.67 -40.33
C PHE A 12 7.44 -3.73 -40.87
N GLY A 13 7.74 -2.83 -41.81
CA GLY A 13 6.72 -1.91 -42.36
C GLY A 13 7.26 -0.57 -42.85
N THR A 14 6.33 0.28 -43.29
CA THR A 14 6.56 1.67 -43.68
C THR A 14 5.93 2.58 -42.64
N TYR A 15 6.73 3.48 -42.07
CA TYR A 15 6.30 4.46 -41.07
C TYR A 15 6.48 5.85 -41.67
N SER A 16 5.42 6.65 -41.77
CA SER A 16 5.55 8.08 -42.08
C SER A 16 6.25 8.79 -40.91
N LEU A 17 7.28 9.59 -41.23
CA LEU A 17 7.89 10.54 -40.28
C LEU A 17 7.22 11.91 -40.33
N ASP A 18 6.29 12.09 -41.26
CA ASP A 18 5.60 13.35 -41.42
C ASP A 18 4.63 13.56 -40.25
N ASP A 19 4.75 14.69 -39.57
CA ASP A 19 3.90 15.05 -38.41
C ASP A 19 2.42 15.29 -38.82
N GLU A 20 2.12 15.18 -40.11
CA GLU A 20 0.79 15.42 -40.69
C GLU A 20 -0.14 14.20 -40.62
N ASP A 21 0.40 12.99 -40.46
CA ASP A 21 -0.40 11.77 -40.32
C ASP A 21 -0.73 11.46 -38.85
N GLN A 22 -1.99 11.10 -38.58
CA GLN A 22 -2.39 10.61 -37.26
C GLN A 22 -1.87 9.19 -37.04
N LEU A 23 -1.44 8.88 -35.81
CA LEU A 23 -0.97 7.54 -35.44
C LEU A 23 -2.09 6.51 -35.59
N GLN A 24 -1.81 5.42 -36.32
CA GLN A 24 -2.81 4.41 -36.63
C GLN A 24 -3.05 3.48 -35.41
N PRO A 25 -4.15 2.70 -35.39
CA PRO A 25 -4.40 1.70 -34.35
C PRO A 25 -3.26 0.66 -34.25
N GLU A 26 -2.57 0.40 -35.36
CA GLU A 26 -1.41 -0.49 -35.42
C GLU A 26 -0.19 0.08 -34.66
N ASP A 27 -0.09 1.41 -34.57
CA ASP A 27 0.99 2.11 -33.87
C ASP A 27 0.66 2.35 -32.39
N THR A 28 -0.60 2.64 -32.07
CA THR A 28 -1.05 2.97 -30.70
C THR A 28 -1.63 1.78 -29.94
N LEU A 29 -1.99 0.70 -30.64
CA LEU A 29 -2.79 -0.41 -30.12
C LEU A 29 -4.12 0.04 -29.49
N ILE A 30 -4.67 1.16 -29.95
CA ILE A 30 -5.95 1.70 -29.51
C ILE A 30 -6.93 1.62 -30.68
N ASP A 31 -7.94 0.77 -30.53
CA ASP A 31 -9.03 0.60 -31.51
C ASP A 31 -10.27 1.38 -31.04
N ASP A 32 -10.55 2.51 -31.68
CA ASP A 32 -11.78 3.27 -31.44
C ASP A 32 -12.88 2.97 -32.47
N GLY A 33 -12.80 1.85 -33.21
CA GLY A 33 -13.86 1.33 -34.07
C GLY A 33 -13.95 1.92 -35.48
N VAL A 34 -12.86 2.52 -35.98
CA VAL A 34 -12.71 3.02 -37.36
C VAL A 34 -11.46 2.42 -38.01
N GLU A 35 -11.52 2.15 -39.32
CA GLU A 35 -10.39 1.58 -40.08
C GLU A 35 -9.28 2.63 -40.29
N ASP A 36 -9.66 3.88 -40.58
CA ASP A 36 -8.76 5.04 -40.61
C ASP A 36 -9.17 6.02 -39.50
N VAL A 37 -8.19 6.48 -38.71
CA VAL A 37 -8.39 7.49 -37.66
C VAL A 37 -8.97 8.78 -38.22
N LEU A 38 -8.65 9.11 -39.49
CA LEU A 38 -9.17 10.28 -40.20
C LEU A 38 -10.69 10.19 -40.48
N ASP A 39 -11.27 9.00 -40.51
CA ASP A 39 -12.70 8.80 -40.76
C ASP A 39 -13.58 9.11 -39.53
N ARG A 40 -13.00 9.22 -38.34
CA ARG A 40 -13.72 9.42 -37.07
C ARG A 40 -14.54 10.72 -37.05
N GLY A 41 -14.12 11.72 -37.81
CA GLY A 41 -14.69 13.07 -37.76
C GLY A 41 -14.42 13.76 -36.43
N TYR A 42 -14.42 15.10 -36.44
CA TYR A 42 -14.26 15.90 -35.22
C TYR A 42 -15.62 16.37 -34.70
N SER A 43 -15.98 16.00 -33.47
CA SER A 43 -17.15 16.55 -32.78
C SER A 43 -16.73 17.72 -31.89
N PRO A 44 -17.17 18.95 -32.16
CA PRO A 44 -16.94 20.07 -31.25
C PRO A 44 -17.66 19.83 -29.91
N ALA A 45 -17.23 20.55 -28.87
CA ALA A 45 -17.86 20.43 -27.56
C ALA A 45 -19.35 20.80 -27.63
N ASP A 46 -20.20 19.98 -27.00
CA ASP A 46 -21.67 20.18 -26.95
C ASP A 46 -22.11 21.44 -26.18
N THR A 47 -21.17 22.10 -25.48
CA THR A 47 -21.43 23.30 -24.69
C THR A 47 -20.28 24.28 -24.79
N ASP A 48 -20.59 25.56 -24.66
CA ASP A 48 -19.58 26.61 -24.61
C ASP A 48 -18.77 26.47 -23.31
N ARG A 49 -17.64 25.76 -23.37
CA ARG A 49 -16.73 25.60 -22.23
C ARG A 49 -15.88 26.85 -22.08
N GLY A 50 -15.83 27.40 -20.86
CA GLY A 50 -14.96 28.54 -20.52
C GLY A 50 -15.41 29.90 -21.01
N SER A 51 -16.28 30.01 -22.03
CA SER A 51 -16.78 31.30 -22.54
C SER A 51 -17.66 32.07 -21.55
N ARG A 52 -18.22 31.36 -20.55
CA ARG A 52 -19.02 31.93 -19.46
C ARG A 52 -18.27 31.92 -18.12
N ALA A 53 -16.98 31.58 -18.12
CA ALA A 53 -16.16 31.64 -16.92
C ALA A 53 -15.81 33.09 -16.58
N PHE A 54 -15.52 33.37 -15.32
CA PHE A 54 -15.06 34.69 -14.90
C PHE A 54 -13.70 35.03 -15.55
N GLY A 55 -13.49 36.28 -15.97
CA GLY A 55 -12.23 36.76 -16.55
C GLY A 55 -12.16 36.72 -18.08
N VAL A 56 -13.29 36.49 -18.75
CA VAL A 56 -13.40 36.55 -20.22
C VAL A 56 -13.68 37.97 -20.74
N THR A 57 -14.22 38.85 -19.89
CA THR A 57 -14.45 40.26 -20.24
C THR A 57 -13.35 41.17 -19.67
N ALA A 58 -13.11 42.31 -20.33
CA ALA A 58 -12.10 43.28 -19.89
C ALA A 58 -12.36 43.84 -18.48
N GLU A 59 -13.64 43.97 -18.10
CA GLU A 59 -14.04 44.39 -16.76
C GLU A 59 -13.67 43.33 -15.72
N GLU A 60 -14.01 42.06 -15.95
CA GLU A 60 -13.72 40.96 -15.03
C GLU A 60 -12.22 40.71 -14.86
N GLN A 61 -11.40 40.93 -15.90
CA GLN A 61 -9.94 40.83 -15.80
C GLN A 61 -9.32 41.95 -14.95
N SER A 62 -10.00 43.09 -14.82
CA SER A 62 -9.55 44.18 -13.95
C SER A 62 -9.89 43.93 -12.48
N GLU A 63 -10.88 43.07 -12.25
CA GLU A 63 -11.32 42.61 -10.95
C GLU A 63 -10.71 41.23 -10.63
N HIS A 64 -10.82 40.80 -9.37
CA HIS A 64 -10.45 39.43 -8.99
C HIS A 64 -11.70 38.60 -8.77
N GLU A 65 -11.59 37.31 -9.05
CA GLU A 65 -12.64 36.35 -8.75
C GLU A 65 -12.81 36.18 -7.23
N THR A 66 -14.05 36.11 -6.74
CA THR A 66 -14.33 35.84 -5.33
C THR A 66 -14.14 34.36 -4.99
N ILE A 67 -13.89 34.05 -3.72
CA ILE A 67 -13.75 32.66 -3.28
C ILE A 67 -15.02 31.83 -3.56
N ASP A 68 -16.20 32.43 -3.42
CA ASP A 68 -17.48 31.79 -3.69
C ASP A 68 -17.70 31.51 -5.18
N GLN A 69 -17.16 32.35 -6.06
CA GLN A 69 -17.18 32.11 -7.50
C GLN A 69 -16.29 30.91 -7.84
N ARG A 70 -15.08 30.82 -7.26
CA ARG A 70 -14.15 29.69 -7.47
C ARG A 70 -14.75 28.37 -6.99
N ILE A 71 -15.32 28.35 -5.79
CA ILE A 71 -15.97 27.16 -5.22
C ILE A 71 -17.09 26.63 -6.13
N ARG A 72 -17.83 27.52 -6.81
CA ARG A 72 -18.91 27.09 -7.73
C ARG A 72 -18.38 26.42 -9.01
N GLN A 73 -17.13 26.70 -9.40
CA GLN A 73 -16.49 26.08 -10.56
C GLN A 73 -15.86 24.73 -10.21
N GLU A 74 -15.57 24.49 -8.93
CA GLU A 74 -14.93 23.27 -8.44
C GLU A 74 -15.95 22.12 -8.26
N VAL A 75 -15.48 20.89 -8.46
CA VAL A 75 -16.20 19.68 -8.06
C VAL A 75 -15.55 19.18 -6.77
N PRO A 76 -16.29 19.03 -5.66
CA PRO A 76 -15.72 18.54 -4.40
C PRO A 76 -15.08 17.17 -4.58
N ASP A 77 -13.83 17.02 -4.15
CA ASP A 77 -13.15 15.72 -4.15
C ASP A 77 -13.74 14.86 -3.03
N PRO A 78 -14.41 13.72 -3.36
CA PRO A 78 -15.03 12.86 -2.37
C PRO A 78 -14.03 12.20 -1.41
N ASN A 79 -12.75 12.16 -1.74
CA ASN A 79 -11.70 11.61 -0.87
C ASN A 79 -10.95 12.70 -0.10
N SER A 80 -11.34 13.97 -0.28
CA SER A 80 -10.81 15.06 0.53
C SER A 80 -11.67 15.28 1.76
N ALA A 81 -11.03 15.74 2.84
CA ALA A 81 -11.69 16.16 4.07
C ALA A 81 -12.87 17.12 3.87
N TYR A 82 -12.78 17.99 2.85
CA TYR A 82 -13.81 18.97 2.53
C TYR A 82 -14.99 18.39 1.73
N GLY A 83 -14.78 17.29 0.98
CA GLY A 83 -15.83 16.63 0.18
C GLY A 83 -16.53 15.47 0.90
N ALA A 84 -15.93 14.93 1.97
CA ALA A 84 -16.51 13.91 2.83
C ALA A 84 -16.34 14.27 4.32
N PRO A 85 -17.08 15.26 4.85
CA PRO A 85 -16.90 15.75 6.24
C PRO A 85 -17.27 14.74 7.34
N TYR A 86 -17.79 13.58 6.97
CA TYR A 86 -18.14 12.50 7.89
C TYR A 86 -17.27 11.26 7.69
N HIS A 87 -16.35 11.25 6.72
CA HIS A 87 -15.36 10.22 6.42
C HIS A 87 -14.09 10.94 5.93
N GLU A 88 -13.51 11.76 6.82
CA GLU A 88 -12.34 12.60 6.53
C GLU A 88 -11.11 11.74 6.21
N SER A 89 -11.10 10.50 6.71
CA SER A 89 -10.08 9.49 6.43
C SER A 89 -10.61 8.08 6.74
N VAL A 90 -9.91 7.04 6.28
CA VAL A 90 -10.12 5.64 6.75
C VAL A 90 -9.90 5.47 8.27
N LEU A 91 -9.43 6.51 8.96
CA LEU A 91 -9.23 6.53 10.41
C LEU A 91 -10.47 7.00 11.19
N ASP A 92 -11.53 7.46 10.52
CA ASP A 92 -12.79 7.85 11.17
C ASP A 92 -13.64 6.64 11.60
N GLU A 93 -13.30 5.45 11.10
CA GLU A 93 -13.84 4.19 11.60
C GLU A 93 -13.08 3.79 12.87
N GLU A 94 -13.82 3.50 13.94
CA GLU A 94 -13.27 3.04 15.22
C GLU A 94 -12.61 1.66 15.02
N PHE A 95 -11.32 1.66 14.66
CA PHE A 95 -10.52 0.45 14.59
C PHE A 95 -10.40 -0.15 16.00
N VAL A 96 -10.90 -1.37 16.15
CA VAL A 96 -10.76 -2.14 17.39
C VAL A 96 -9.37 -2.75 17.43
N GLY A 97 -8.41 -2.02 18.00
CA GLY A 97 -7.08 -2.52 18.38
C GLY A 97 -5.92 -1.62 17.95
N GLY A 98 -4.88 -1.57 18.81
CA GLY A 98 -3.55 -0.99 18.58
C GLY A 98 -3.45 0.54 18.60
N ASP A 99 -2.41 1.07 19.25
CA ASP A 99 -2.05 2.51 19.22
C ASP A 99 -1.11 2.85 18.02
N ASP A 100 -0.77 1.87 17.18
CA ASP A 100 0.25 1.99 16.13
C ASP A 100 -0.34 2.19 14.72
N PRO A 101 0.30 3.00 13.83
CA PRO A 101 -0.26 3.37 12.51
C PRO A 101 -0.40 2.22 11.50
N ASP A 102 0.26 1.09 11.75
CA ASP A 102 0.34 -0.09 10.90
C ASP A 102 -0.28 -1.34 11.55
N HIS A 103 -1.08 -1.16 12.60
CA HIS A 103 -1.79 -2.26 13.26
C HIS A 103 -2.79 -2.94 12.32
N ILE A 104 -2.74 -4.28 12.27
CA ILE A 104 -3.71 -5.15 11.58
C ILE A 104 -4.90 -5.41 12.49
N ALA A 105 -6.11 -5.53 11.95
CA ALA A 105 -7.30 -5.76 12.76
C ALA A 105 -7.11 -6.98 13.68
N ALA A 106 -7.63 -6.93 14.91
CA ALA A 106 -7.41 -7.99 15.91
C ALA A 106 -7.87 -9.39 15.44
N GLU A 107 -8.74 -9.46 14.44
CA GLU A 107 -9.18 -10.71 13.80
C GLU A 107 -8.17 -11.29 12.79
N ASP A 108 -7.32 -10.42 12.22
CA ASP A 108 -6.25 -10.75 11.28
C ASP A 108 -4.88 -10.78 11.97
N ASP A 109 -4.81 -10.41 13.25
CA ASP A 109 -3.57 -10.42 14.03
C ASP A 109 -3.11 -11.86 14.29
N TRP A 110 -1.90 -12.17 13.82
CA TRP A 110 -1.24 -13.44 14.12
C TRP A 110 -0.70 -13.36 15.55
N LEU A 111 -1.57 -13.65 16.51
CA LEU A 111 -1.14 -14.08 17.83
C LEU A 111 -0.33 -15.35 17.60
N GLY A 112 1.00 -15.28 17.82
CA GLY A 112 1.93 -16.37 17.59
C GLY A 112 1.37 -17.73 17.98
N ASP A 113 1.79 -18.76 17.25
CA ASP A 113 1.48 -20.13 17.64
C ASP A 113 1.94 -20.42 19.08
N GLU A 114 1.38 -21.47 19.69
CA GLU A 114 1.75 -21.99 21.01
C GLU A 114 3.23 -22.48 21.10
N GLU A 115 4.10 -22.08 20.14
CA GLU A 115 5.54 -22.32 20.12
C GLU A 115 6.30 -21.53 21.20
N VAL A 116 5.66 -20.57 21.86
CA VAL A 116 6.18 -19.93 23.08
C VAL A 116 5.31 -20.33 24.27
N GLY A 117 5.90 -21.00 25.25
CA GLY A 117 5.17 -21.38 26.45
C GLY A 117 4.88 -20.19 27.38
N ASP A 118 3.78 -20.26 28.12
CA ASP A 118 3.37 -19.19 29.07
C ASP A 118 4.24 -19.11 30.33
N VAL A 119 5.05 -20.15 30.57
CA VAL A 119 5.87 -20.28 31.77
C VAL A 119 7.34 -20.09 31.40
N ARG A 120 7.96 -19.05 31.97
CA ARG A 120 9.40 -18.81 31.87
C ARG A 120 10.21 -19.95 32.49
N ALA A 121 11.29 -20.35 31.83
CA ALA A 121 12.25 -21.32 32.35
C ALA A 121 13.08 -20.73 33.51
N GLY A 122 13.32 -21.52 34.55
CA GLY A 122 14.19 -21.16 35.67
C GLY A 122 15.60 -21.76 35.62
N ARG A 123 16.32 -21.64 36.74
CA ARG A 123 17.69 -22.17 36.87
C ARG A 123 17.68 -23.70 36.96
N LEU A 124 18.47 -24.36 36.12
CA LEU A 124 18.67 -25.82 36.19
C LEU A 124 19.82 -26.19 37.13
N VAL A 125 19.57 -27.14 38.02
CA VAL A 125 20.56 -27.65 38.98
C VAL A 125 20.69 -29.17 38.82
N ALA A 126 21.93 -29.65 38.76
CA ALA A 126 22.23 -31.07 38.71
C ALA A 126 21.78 -31.79 40.00
N PRO A 127 21.48 -33.10 39.97
CA PRO A 127 21.00 -33.84 41.14
C PRO A 127 21.94 -33.78 42.35
N ASP A 128 23.24 -33.69 42.11
CA ASP A 128 24.30 -33.60 43.12
C ASP A 128 24.68 -32.15 43.46
N GLN A 129 23.94 -31.17 42.91
CA GLN A 129 24.15 -29.73 43.06
C GLN A 129 25.53 -29.25 42.57
N GLY A 130 26.17 -29.99 41.65
CA GLY A 130 27.50 -29.67 41.12
C GLY A 130 28.62 -29.85 42.14
N GLY A 131 28.39 -30.67 43.17
CA GLY A 131 29.35 -30.93 44.25
C GLY A 131 30.34 -32.06 43.96
N SER A 132 30.02 -32.95 43.02
CA SER A 132 30.84 -34.09 42.64
C SER A 132 31.29 -33.98 41.18
N GLY A 133 32.27 -34.80 40.77
CA GLY A 133 32.62 -34.88 39.35
C GLY A 133 31.52 -35.59 38.56
N ASP A 134 31.21 -35.11 37.36
CA ASP A 134 30.23 -35.73 36.48
C ASP A 134 30.68 -37.15 36.11
N HIS A 135 29.91 -38.15 36.55
CA HIS A 135 30.16 -39.56 36.27
C HIS A 135 29.16 -40.15 35.27
N ASP A 136 28.09 -39.41 34.99
CA ASP A 136 27.03 -39.78 34.06
C ASP A 136 27.16 -38.97 32.77
N HIS A 137 26.85 -39.60 31.64
CA HIS A 137 26.89 -38.94 30.32
C HIS A 137 25.60 -38.18 29.98
N GLU A 138 24.59 -38.27 30.84
CA GLU A 138 23.26 -37.73 30.65
C GLU A 138 23.18 -36.30 31.23
N MET A 139 22.73 -35.34 30.42
CA MET A 139 22.56 -33.95 30.84
C MET A 139 21.19 -33.76 31.49
N ILE A 140 21.09 -34.15 32.76
CA ILE A 140 19.86 -34.05 33.57
C ILE A 140 19.98 -32.92 34.59
N GLY A 141 18.92 -32.13 34.73
CA GLY A 141 18.83 -31.05 35.71
C GLY A 141 17.37 -30.78 36.09
N SER A 142 17.15 -30.39 37.34
CA SER A 142 15.85 -29.94 37.82
C SER A 142 15.79 -28.42 37.85
N ASP A 143 14.70 -27.85 37.33
CA ASP A 143 14.39 -26.43 37.49
C ASP A 143 14.07 -26.12 38.96
N VAL A 144 14.78 -25.16 39.55
CA VAL A 144 14.57 -24.69 40.93
C VAL A 144 13.95 -23.30 41.01
N GLY A 145 13.42 -22.80 39.89
CA GLY A 145 12.72 -21.52 39.76
C GLY A 145 13.60 -20.39 39.24
N ILE A 146 12.96 -19.24 39.01
CA ILE A 146 13.60 -18.02 38.49
C ILE A 146 14.47 -17.38 39.57
N ASP A 147 15.73 -17.08 39.23
CA ASP A 147 16.65 -16.31 40.08
C ASP A 147 16.30 -14.80 40.09
N GLY A 148 15.08 -14.45 40.49
CA GLY A 148 14.58 -13.08 40.72
C GLY A 148 15.30 -11.97 39.92
N ALA A 149 15.96 -11.04 40.63
CA ALA A 149 16.71 -9.92 40.05
C ALA A 149 18.15 -10.28 39.58
N GLY A 150 18.56 -11.54 39.70
CA GLY A 150 19.86 -12.04 39.26
C GLY A 150 19.82 -12.67 37.87
N ALA A 151 18.63 -12.93 37.33
CA ALA A 151 18.48 -13.56 36.04
C ALA A 151 18.91 -12.63 34.89
N SER A 152 19.63 -13.18 33.92
CA SER A 152 20.07 -12.41 32.75
C SER A 152 18.91 -12.11 31.80
N ALA A 153 19.13 -11.22 30.82
CA ALA A 153 18.14 -10.93 29.78
C ALA A 153 17.86 -12.18 28.92
N GLU A 154 18.90 -12.97 28.64
CA GLU A 154 18.80 -14.24 27.91
C GLU A 154 17.98 -15.27 28.70
N GLU A 155 18.22 -15.37 30.01
CA GLU A 155 17.43 -16.22 30.90
C GLU A 155 15.98 -15.73 31.03
N ALA A 156 15.71 -14.45 30.76
CA ALA A 156 14.37 -13.88 30.72
C ALA A 156 13.59 -14.12 29.44
N ALA A 157 14.29 -14.45 28.37
CA ALA A 157 13.67 -14.76 27.08
C ALA A 157 13.22 -16.23 26.97
N MET A 158 13.77 -17.15 27.78
CA MET A 158 13.50 -18.58 27.66
C MET A 158 12.20 -19.02 28.34
N HIS A 159 11.37 -19.78 27.62
CA HIS A 159 10.08 -20.31 28.09
C HIS A 159 9.97 -21.82 27.87
N ILE A 160 9.13 -22.49 28.66
CA ILE A 160 8.90 -23.94 28.60
C ILE A 160 7.58 -24.19 27.88
N ILE A 161 7.64 -24.90 26.76
CA ILE A 161 6.47 -25.37 26.01
C ILE A 161 6.06 -26.72 26.61
N SER A 162 4.82 -26.84 27.09
CA SER A 162 4.33 -28.11 27.63
C SER A 162 4.02 -29.08 26.50
N GLY A 163 4.09 -30.39 26.76
CA GLY A 163 3.70 -31.40 25.76
C GLY A 163 2.23 -31.30 25.33
N ASP A 164 1.39 -30.66 26.14
CA ASP A 164 0.00 -30.35 25.82
C ASP A 164 -0.14 -29.13 24.88
N ASP A 165 0.87 -28.26 24.83
CA ASP A 165 0.92 -27.05 23.99
C ASP A 165 1.51 -27.36 22.60
N LEU A 166 2.21 -28.50 22.45
CA LEU A 166 2.75 -28.96 21.17
C LEU A 166 1.66 -29.56 20.29
N ARG A 167 1.12 -28.77 19.36
CA ARG A 167 0.31 -29.29 18.25
C ARG A 167 1.23 -29.81 17.16
N TYR A 168 1.27 -31.14 16.98
CA TYR A 168 1.91 -31.74 15.82
C TYR A 168 1.03 -31.52 14.59
N GLU A 169 1.43 -30.64 13.69
CA GLU A 169 0.89 -30.63 12.32
C GLU A 169 1.49 -31.83 11.56
N ASP A 170 0.63 -32.70 11.02
CA ASP A 170 0.98 -33.85 10.15
C ASP A 170 1.05 -33.42 8.68
#